data_AF-A0A922ZQK4-F1
#
_entry.id   AF-A0A922ZQK4-F1
#
_cell.length_a   1.000
_cell.length_b   1.000
_cell.length_c   1.000
_cell.angle_alpha   90.00
_cell.angle_beta   90.00
_cell.angle_gamma   90.00
#
_symmetry.space_group_name_H-M   'P 1'
#
loop_
_entity.id
_entity.type
_entity.pdbx_description
1 polymer ?
#
loop_
_entity_poly.entity_id
_entity_poly.type
_entity_poly.pdbx_seq_one_letter_code
_entity_poly.pdbx_strand_id
1 'polypeptide(L)'
;MTTDARSRSTWRDTAATRVLGSLFSWFSLALALTLLLQSVSALADLGGFCARGGPFVIEVECTDAIVAFTPTSILGGLAAVFVGTLLAQGFGVVVWIFAWPALFVSLAMIFLRSFFVNGDLTGLFIGILFIAMGLAPLFLALPAAPQRMLLGRVDAQGRAFSEARPARPYILSMRPPPEPGENPPTISDWVLSFGVAISGLVLGIWLGVVWFASVA
;
A
#
# COMPACT_ATOMS: atom_id res chain seq x y z
N MET A 1 -27.11 -20.31 35.19
CA MET A 1 -27.43 -18.92 34.82
C MET A 1 -26.13 -18.19 34.58
N THR A 2 -25.66 -18.15 33.34
CA THR A 2 -24.52 -17.34 32.92
C THR A 2 -25.07 -15.99 32.50
N THR A 3 -24.76 -14.96 33.27
CA THR A 3 -25.11 -13.58 33.00
C THR A 3 -24.35 -13.15 31.74
N ASP A 4 -25.05 -13.01 30.61
CA ASP A 4 -24.52 -12.43 29.38
C ASP A 4 -24.18 -10.96 29.66
N ALA A 5 -22.93 -10.71 30.05
CA ALA A 5 -22.38 -9.38 30.13
C ALA A 5 -22.31 -8.84 28.70
N ARG A 6 -23.28 -7.98 28.34
CA ARG A 6 -23.35 -7.31 27.04
C ARG A 6 -22.05 -6.51 26.86
N SER A 7 -21.09 -7.11 26.14
CA SER A 7 -19.85 -6.47 25.71
C SER A 7 -20.21 -5.12 25.09
N ARG A 8 -19.69 -4.02 25.66
CA ARG A 8 -19.92 -2.69 25.09
C ARG A 8 -19.23 -2.68 23.73
N SER A 9 -20.00 -2.65 22.65
CA SER A 9 -19.45 -2.47 21.31
C SER A 9 -18.75 -1.10 21.27
N THR A 10 -17.43 -1.10 21.09
CA THR A 10 -16.67 0.13 20.87
C THR A 10 -16.93 0.61 19.45
N TRP A 11 -16.86 1.92 19.19
CA TRP A 11 -17.02 2.47 17.83
C TRP A 11 -16.04 1.83 16.82
N ARG A 12 -14.87 1.38 17.30
CA ARG A 12 -13.83 0.66 16.53
C ARG A 12 -14.25 -0.72 16.05
N ASP A 13 -15.26 -1.31 16.67
CA ASP A 13 -15.70 -2.68 16.36
C ASP A 13 -16.80 -2.70 15.30
N THR A 14 -17.14 -1.54 14.73
CA THR A 14 -18.19 -1.44 13.70
C THR A 14 -17.67 -1.85 12.33
N ALA A 15 -18.55 -2.42 11.50
CA ALA A 15 -18.19 -2.78 10.13
C ALA A 15 -17.76 -1.57 9.29
N ALA A 16 -18.40 -0.43 9.54
CA ALA A 16 -18.09 0.83 8.88
C ALA A 16 -16.64 1.27 9.12
N THR A 17 -16.14 1.18 10.36
CA THR A 17 -14.75 1.59 10.65
C THR A 17 -13.71 0.74 9.93
N ARG A 18 -13.97 -0.55 9.76
CA ARG A 18 -13.06 -1.47 9.04
C ARG A 18 -13.03 -1.20 7.55
N VAL A 19 -14.21 -1.04 6.95
CA VAL A 19 -14.36 -0.72 5.53
C VAL A 19 -13.74 0.63 5.21
N LEU A 20 -14.06 1.67 6.01
CA LEU A 20 -13.48 3.01 5.85
C LEU A 20 -11.98 3.01 6.12
N GLY A 21 -11.50 2.26 7.10
CA GLY A 21 -10.07 2.10 7.38
C GLY A 21 -9.32 1.48 6.20
N SER A 22 -9.88 0.43 5.61
CA SER A 22 -9.33 -0.22 4.41
C SER A 22 -9.35 0.72 3.20
N LEU A 23 -10.47 1.41 2.95
CA LEU A 23 -10.59 2.40 1.88
C LEU A 23 -9.54 3.52 2.02
N PHE A 24 -9.46 4.11 3.22
CA PHE A 24 -8.51 5.17 3.54
C PHE A 24 -7.07 4.73 3.36
N SER A 25 -6.75 3.49 3.72
CA SER A 25 -5.40 2.93 3.59
C SER A 25 -4.96 2.79 2.13
N TRP A 26 -5.81 2.25 1.27
CA TRP A 26 -5.54 2.12 -0.17
C TRP A 26 -5.49 3.48 -0.86
N PHE A 27 -6.42 4.38 -0.53
CA PHE A 27 -6.45 5.75 -1.02
C PHE A 27 -5.16 6.50 -0.70
N SER A 28 -4.77 6.51 0.58
CA SER A 28 -3.62 7.30 1.04
C SER A 28 -2.29 6.72 0.54
N LEU A 29 -2.16 5.39 0.46
CA LEU A 29 -1.00 4.75 -0.16
C LEU A 29 -0.89 5.11 -1.65
N ALA A 30 -1.98 4.98 -2.40
CA ALA A 30 -1.99 5.28 -3.83
C ALA A 30 -1.70 6.76 -4.11
N LEU A 31 -2.26 7.66 -3.30
CA LEU A 31 -1.97 9.10 -3.36
C LEU A 31 -0.48 9.38 -3.11
N ALA A 32 0.09 8.83 -2.03
CA ALA A 32 1.49 9.01 -1.69
C ALA A 32 2.43 8.48 -2.80
N LEU A 33 2.19 7.25 -3.29
CA LEU A 33 2.99 6.68 -4.38
C LEU A 33 2.88 7.49 -5.67
N THR A 34 1.70 8.02 -6.00
CA THR A 34 1.51 8.84 -7.20
C THR A 34 2.27 10.15 -7.12
N LEU A 35 2.23 10.83 -5.96
CA LEU A 35 2.99 12.07 -5.74
C LEU A 35 4.51 11.81 -5.78
N LEU A 36 4.97 10.71 -5.17
CA LEU A 36 6.37 10.30 -5.22
C LEU A 36 6.81 9.99 -6.66
N LEU A 37 6.03 9.19 -7.39
CA LEU A 37 6.30 8.80 -8.77
C LEU A 37 6.41 10.02 -9.70
N GLN A 38 5.52 10.99 -9.56
CA GLN A 38 5.59 12.23 -10.33
C GLN A 38 6.79 13.10 -9.95
N SER A 39 7.11 13.19 -8.65
CA SER A 39 8.30 13.93 -8.19
C SER A 39 9.60 13.32 -8.74
N VAL A 40 9.74 11.99 -8.70
CA VAL A 40 10.92 11.28 -9.22
C VAL A 40 10.97 11.36 -10.75
N SER A 41 9.81 11.31 -11.43
CA SER A 41 9.76 11.49 -12.89
C SER A 41 10.24 12.89 -13.29
N ALA A 42 9.76 13.94 -12.61
CA ALA A 42 10.22 15.30 -12.83
C ALA A 42 11.72 15.48 -12.54
N LEU A 43 12.24 14.81 -11.50
CA LEU A 43 13.68 14.81 -11.21
C LEU A 43 14.50 14.10 -12.30
N ALA A 44 13.98 13.00 -12.86
CA ALA A 44 14.63 12.31 -13.97
C ALA A 44 14.73 13.20 -15.21
N ASP A 45 13.69 13.99 -15.49
CA ASP A 45 13.68 14.95 -16.60
C ASP A 45 14.70 16.09 -16.41
N LEU A 46 15.05 16.43 -15.16
CA LEU A 46 16.09 17.41 -14.82
C LEU A 46 17.53 16.87 -14.87
N GLY A 47 17.72 15.58 -15.14
CA GLY A 47 19.05 14.94 -15.15
C GLY A 47 19.44 14.25 -13.84
N GLY A 48 18.48 14.03 -12.93
CA GLY A 48 18.61 13.11 -11.79
C GLY A 48 19.04 13.74 -10.46
N PHE A 49 19.51 14.99 -10.44
CA PHE A 49 19.82 15.70 -9.20
C PHE A 49 19.40 17.16 -9.29
N CYS A 50 18.85 17.66 -8.20
CA CYS A 50 18.60 19.08 -7.99
C CYS A 50 18.82 19.38 -6.50
N ALA A 51 19.15 20.62 -6.18
CA ALA A 51 19.25 21.07 -4.79
C ALA A 51 18.56 22.41 -4.62
N ARG A 52 18.27 22.78 -3.37
CA ARG A 52 17.77 24.11 -3.04
C ARG A 52 18.38 24.60 -1.74
N GLY A 53 19.00 25.77 -1.79
CA GLY A 53 19.67 26.40 -0.66
C GLY A 53 20.99 25.72 -0.28
N GLY A 54 21.80 26.47 0.48
CA GLY A 54 23.12 26.04 0.98
C GLY A 54 24.26 26.95 0.52
N PRO A 55 25.47 26.77 1.07
CA PRO A 55 26.66 27.55 0.70
C PRO A 55 27.34 27.06 -0.59
N PHE A 56 26.84 26.00 -1.20
CA PHE A 56 27.38 25.39 -2.42
C PHE A 56 26.72 25.97 -3.67
N VAL A 57 27.46 26.04 -4.78
CA VAL A 57 26.92 26.47 -6.08
C VAL A 57 26.00 25.38 -6.61
N ILE A 58 24.73 25.71 -6.82
CA ILE A 58 23.69 24.79 -7.28
C ILE A 58 23.60 24.90 -8.80
N GLU A 59 23.90 23.80 -9.51
CA GLU A 59 23.81 23.74 -10.98
C GLU A 59 22.34 23.71 -11.47
N VAL A 60 21.47 23.00 -10.74
CA VAL A 60 20.04 22.86 -11.08
C VAL A 60 19.20 23.03 -9.81
N GLU A 61 18.34 24.07 -9.80
CA GLU A 61 17.42 24.32 -8.70
C GLU A 61 16.21 23.38 -8.75
N CYS A 62 15.81 22.83 -7.59
CA CYS A 62 14.59 22.02 -7.50
C CYS A 62 13.33 22.88 -7.57
N THR A 63 12.29 22.38 -8.24
CA THR A 63 10.94 22.96 -8.16
C THR A 63 10.35 22.82 -6.77
N ASP A 64 9.48 23.76 -6.37
CA ASP A 64 8.80 23.74 -5.07
C ASP A 64 8.01 22.44 -4.85
N ALA A 65 7.42 21.90 -5.92
CA ALA A 65 6.67 20.64 -5.91
C ALA A 65 7.54 19.45 -5.47
N ILE A 66 8.75 19.30 -6.04
CA ILE A 66 9.65 18.17 -5.72
C ILE A 66 10.09 18.24 -4.25
N VAL A 67 10.44 19.45 -3.77
CA VAL A 67 10.90 19.67 -2.40
C VAL A 67 9.80 19.36 -1.39
N ALA A 68 8.54 19.72 -1.69
CA ALA A 68 7.41 19.47 -0.81
C ALA A 68 6.91 18.02 -0.88
N PHE A 69 6.68 17.47 -2.07
CA PHE A 69 6.00 16.19 -2.25
C PHE A 69 6.90 14.98 -2.01
N THR A 70 8.21 15.06 -2.26
CA THR A 70 9.10 13.91 -2.06
C THR A 70 9.16 13.46 -0.58
N PRO A 71 9.48 14.31 0.40
CA PRO A 71 9.53 13.89 1.81
C PRO A 71 8.14 13.60 2.38
N THR A 72 7.14 14.39 2.01
CA THR A 72 5.77 14.22 2.54
C THR A 72 5.10 12.96 2.00
N SER A 73 5.38 12.55 0.77
CA SER A 73 4.88 11.29 0.22
C SER A 73 5.49 10.06 0.92
N ILE A 74 6.79 10.09 1.24
CA ILE A 74 7.46 9.00 1.97
C ILE A 74 6.88 8.87 3.39
N LEU A 75 6.87 9.96 4.16
CA LEU A 75 6.38 9.95 5.54
C LEU A 75 4.87 9.72 5.59
N GLY A 76 4.12 10.36 4.69
CA GLY A 76 2.68 10.22 4.56
C GLY A 76 2.27 8.81 4.15
N GLY A 77 3.01 8.18 3.22
CA GLY A 77 2.80 6.80 2.82
C GLY A 77 3.02 5.81 3.97
N LEU A 78 4.12 5.95 4.74
CA LEU A 78 4.38 5.11 5.91
C LEU A 78 3.30 5.28 6.99
N ALA A 79 2.93 6.52 7.31
CA ALA A 79 1.87 6.82 8.26
C ALA A 79 0.51 6.27 7.80
N ALA A 80 0.20 6.38 6.51
CA ALA A 80 -1.02 5.86 5.91
C ALA A 80 -1.13 4.34 6.04
N VAL A 81 -0.05 3.60 5.77
CA VAL A 81 -0.07 2.14 5.93
C VAL A 81 -0.24 1.75 7.40
N PHE A 82 0.43 2.45 8.34
CA PHE A 82 0.29 2.18 9.77
C PHE A 82 -1.13 2.49 10.28
N VAL A 83 -1.64 3.70 10.05
CA VAL A 83 -2.99 4.10 10.48
C VAL A 83 -4.06 3.23 9.80
N GLY A 84 -3.89 2.97 8.50
CA GLY A 84 -4.77 2.13 7.71
C GLY A 84 -4.88 0.71 8.24
N THR A 85 -3.75 0.08 8.56
CA THR A 85 -3.75 -1.28 9.13
C THR A 85 -4.39 -1.35 10.53
N LEU A 86 -4.22 -0.31 11.35
CA LEU A 86 -4.87 -0.21 12.65
C LEU A 86 -6.40 -0.05 12.52
N LEU A 87 -6.87 0.75 11.57
CA LEU A 87 -8.31 1.00 11.35
C LEU A 87 -9.00 -0.17 10.65
N ALA A 88 -8.34 -0.81 9.67
CA ALA A 88 -8.90 -1.93 8.92
C ALA A 88 -9.04 -3.20 9.79
N GLN A 89 -8.27 -3.33 10.88
CA GLN A 89 -8.30 -4.47 11.80
C GLN A 89 -8.17 -5.85 11.12
N GLY A 90 -7.51 -5.89 9.94
CA GLY A 90 -7.35 -7.09 9.15
C GLY A 90 -8.47 -7.39 8.15
N PHE A 91 -9.39 -6.46 7.91
CA PHE A 91 -10.37 -6.54 6.83
C PHE A 91 -9.78 -6.13 5.47
N GLY A 92 -10.10 -6.88 4.42
CA GLY A 92 -9.81 -6.54 3.03
C GLY A 92 -8.38 -6.86 2.58
N VAL A 93 -8.03 -6.39 1.36
CA VAL A 93 -6.69 -6.59 0.78
C VAL A 93 -5.63 -5.93 1.68
N VAL A 94 -4.64 -6.70 2.11
CA VAL A 94 -3.66 -6.28 3.14
C VAL A 94 -2.64 -5.30 2.55
N VAL A 95 -2.85 -4.00 2.79
CA VAL A 95 -2.03 -2.91 2.25
C VAL A 95 -0.53 -3.09 2.50
N TRP A 96 -0.11 -3.46 3.71
CA TRP A 96 1.32 -3.56 4.06
C TRP A 96 2.09 -4.53 3.16
N ILE A 97 1.46 -5.65 2.77
CA ILE A 97 2.10 -6.65 1.90
C ILE A 97 2.29 -6.10 0.47
N PHE A 98 1.37 -5.24 0.02
CA PHE A 98 1.42 -4.64 -1.31
C PHE A 98 2.19 -3.31 -1.36
N ALA A 99 2.37 -2.61 -0.24
CA ALA A 99 3.06 -1.33 -0.16
C ALA A 99 4.50 -1.43 -0.68
N TRP A 100 5.22 -2.49 -0.27
CA TRP A 100 6.60 -2.72 -0.71
C TRP A 100 6.71 -3.04 -2.21
N PRO A 101 6.03 -4.06 -2.76
CA PRO A 101 6.02 -4.28 -4.20
C PRO A 101 5.58 -3.04 -4.99
N ALA A 102 4.53 -2.35 -4.56
CA ALA A 102 4.04 -1.17 -5.26
C ALA A 102 5.09 -0.06 -5.33
N LEU A 103 5.82 0.20 -4.24
CA LEU A 103 6.91 1.18 -4.20
C LEU A 103 8.06 0.79 -5.14
N PHE A 104 8.60 -0.42 -5.00
CA PHE A 104 9.78 -0.82 -5.75
C PHE A 104 9.49 -1.06 -7.23
N VAL A 105 8.34 -1.65 -7.57
CA VAL A 105 7.94 -1.86 -8.96
C VAL A 105 7.62 -0.53 -9.64
N SER A 106 6.96 0.42 -8.96
CA SER A 106 6.71 1.74 -9.56
C SER A 106 8.01 2.50 -9.83
N LEU A 107 9.00 2.47 -8.92
CA LEU A 107 10.32 3.04 -9.15
C LEU A 107 11.06 2.35 -10.29
N ALA A 108 10.99 1.01 -10.38
CA ALA A 108 11.58 0.27 -11.48
C ALA A 108 11.07 0.72 -12.85
N MET A 109 9.77 1.03 -12.96
CA MET A 109 9.18 1.51 -14.21
C MET A 109 9.81 2.82 -14.69
N ILE A 110 10.24 3.70 -13.79
CA ILE A 110 10.93 4.95 -14.15
C ILE A 110 12.30 4.64 -14.76
N PHE A 111 13.10 3.80 -14.10
CA PHE A 111 14.44 3.44 -14.59
C PHE A 111 14.40 2.64 -15.89
N LEU A 112 13.44 1.72 -16.02
CA LEU A 112 13.22 0.98 -17.27
C LEU A 112 12.77 1.92 -18.39
N ARG A 113 11.91 2.90 -18.11
CA ARG A 113 11.55 3.93 -19.08
C ARG A 113 12.78 4.72 -19.53
N SER A 114 13.69 5.11 -18.62
CA SER A 114 14.95 5.77 -18.98
C SER A 114 15.77 4.91 -19.95
N PHE A 115 15.88 3.60 -19.71
CA PHE A 115 16.54 2.68 -20.63
C PHE A 115 15.87 2.66 -22.01
N PHE A 116 14.55 2.52 -22.07
CA PHE A 116 13.83 2.45 -23.35
C PHE A 116 13.88 3.75 -24.17
N VAL A 117 13.96 4.91 -23.50
CA VAL A 117 13.99 6.22 -24.17
C VAL A 117 15.43 6.65 -24.51
N ASN A 118 16.37 6.46 -23.60
CA ASN A 118 17.73 7.02 -23.70
C ASN A 118 18.82 5.97 -23.96
N GLY A 119 18.51 4.67 -23.89
CA GLY A 119 19.50 3.60 -23.98
C GLY A 119 20.37 3.45 -22.72
N ASP A 120 19.91 3.96 -21.57
CA ASP A 120 20.65 3.93 -20.31
C ASP A 120 20.74 2.52 -19.69
N LEU A 121 21.87 1.84 -19.90
CA LEU A 121 22.15 0.51 -19.35
C LEU A 121 22.17 0.49 -17.82
N THR A 122 22.55 1.60 -17.18
CA THR A 122 22.53 1.71 -15.71
C THR A 122 21.08 1.71 -15.22
N GLY A 123 20.20 2.46 -15.89
CA GLY A 123 18.75 2.41 -15.67
C GLY A 123 18.16 1.01 -15.83
N LEU A 124 18.57 0.24 -16.85
CA LEU A 124 18.12 -1.15 -17.01
C LEU A 124 18.51 -2.01 -15.81
N PHE A 125 19.78 -1.97 -15.41
CA PHE A 125 20.29 -2.77 -14.30
C PHE A 125 19.58 -2.42 -12.99
N ILE A 126 19.45 -1.13 -12.69
CA ILE A 126 18.75 -0.65 -11.50
C ILE A 126 17.27 -1.05 -11.56
N GLY A 127 16.59 -0.88 -12.70
CA GLY A 127 15.19 -1.27 -12.88
C GLY A 127 14.95 -2.75 -12.58
N ILE A 128 15.78 -3.64 -13.11
CA ILE A 128 15.69 -5.08 -12.84
C ILE A 128 15.91 -5.38 -11.35
N LEU A 129 16.90 -4.74 -10.72
CA LEU A 129 17.17 -4.89 -9.29
C LEU A 129 15.96 -4.49 -8.44
N PHE A 130 15.33 -3.35 -8.75
CA PHE A 130 14.12 -2.89 -8.07
C PHE A 130 12.94 -3.85 -8.26
N ILE A 131 12.74 -4.41 -9.46
CA ILE A 131 11.70 -5.45 -9.68
C ILE A 131 11.97 -6.67 -8.79
N ALA A 132 13.21 -7.16 -8.78
CA ALA A 132 13.57 -8.32 -7.98
C ALA A 132 13.33 -8.07 -6.48
N MET A 133 13.77 -6.91 -5.97
CA MET A 133 13.56 -6.50 -4.58
C MET A 133 12.07 -6.28 -4.24
N GLY A 134 11.29 -5.72 -5.18
CA GLY A 134 9.87 -5.48 -5.01
C GLY A 134 9.04 -6.75 -4.97
N LEU A 135 9.35 -7.72 -5.82
CA LEU A 135 8.61 -8.98 -5.93
C LEU A 135 9.05 -10.04 -4.92
N ALA A 136 10.24 -9.92 -4.32
CA ALA A 136 10.74 -10.87 -3.32
C ALA A 136 9.76 -11.16 -2.17
N PRO A 137 9.21 -10.18 -1.43
CA PRO A 137 8.27 -10.47 -0.35
C PRO A 137 6.96 -11.08 -0.87
N LEU A 138 6.53 -10.72 -2.08
CA LEU A 138 5.33 -11.28 -2.69
C LEU A 138 5.52 -12.77 -3.00
N PHE A 139 6.67 -13.14 -3.55
CA PHE A 139 7.02 -14.54 -3.83
C PHE A 139 7.11 -15.40 -2.57
N LEU A 140 7.60 -14.83 -1.47
CA LEU A 140 7.67 -15.52 -0.17
C LEU A 140 6.30 -15.63 0.52
N ALA A 141 5.42 -14.64 0.35
CA ALA A 141 4.11 -14.59 0.99
C ALA A 141 3.02 -15.39 0.24
N LEU A 142 3.07 -15.44 -1.09
CA LEU A 142 2.03 -16.04 -1.92
C LEU A 142 1.75 -17.52 -1.62
N PRO A 143 2.75 -18.39 -1.39
CA PRO A 143 2.52 -19.79 -1.05
C PRO A 143 1.93 -20.01 0.35
N ALA A 144 2.08 -19.02 1.24
CA ALA A 144 1.71 -19.17 2.64
C ALA A 144 0.20 -18.99 2.87
N ALA A 145 -0.43 -17.99 2.25
CA ALA A 145 -1.86 -17.73 2.40
C ALA A 145 -2.40 -16.67 1.40
N PRO A 146 -2.71 -17.04 0.14
CA PRO A 146 -3.22 -16.08 -0.85
C PRO A 146 -4.58 -15.49 -0.43
N GLN A 147 -5.43 -16.28 0.23
CA GLN A 147 -6.71 -15.80 0.78
C GLN A 147 -6.51 -14.69 1.80
N ARG A 148 -5.54 -14.82 2.73
CA ARG A 148 -5.28 -13.79 3.74
C ARG A 148 -4.76 -12.50 3.13
N MET A 149 -4.01 -12.58 2.03
CA MET A 149 -3.47 -11.40 1.35
C MET A 149 -4.56 -10.58 0.65
N LEU A 150 -5.54 -11.26 0.06
CA LEU A 150 -6.56 -10.63 -0.80
C LEU A 150 -7.87 -10.32 -0.06
N LEU A 151 -8.26 -11.16 0.91
CA LEU A 151 -9.51 -11.00 1.65
C LEU A 151 -9.29 -10.42 3.06
N GLY A 152 -8.08 -10.58 3.59
CA GLY A 152 -7.77 -10.28 4.98
C GLY A 152 -8.02 -11.47 5.90
N ARG A 153 -8.10 -11.20 7.21
CA ARG A 153 -8.30 -12.19 8.28
C ARG A 153 -9.75 -12.25 8.77
N VAL A 154 -10.49 -11.17 8.61
CA VAL A 154 -11.84 -10.99 9.15
C VAL A 154 -12.77 -10.44 8.09
N ASP A 155 -14.05 -10.80 8.17
CA ASP A 155 -15.11 -10.18 7.40
C ASP A 155 -15.37 -8.72 7.86
N ALA A 156 -16.28 -8.05 7.16
CA ALA A 156 -16.67 -6.69 7.52
C ALA A 156 -17.28 -6.63 8.94
N GLN A 157 -17.94 -7.69 9.40
CA GLN A 157 -18.69 -7.73 10.65
C GLN A 157 -17.84 -8.05 11.88
N GLY A 158 -16.66 -8.63 11.76
CA GLY A 158 -15.97 -9.14 12.95
C GLY A 158 -15.32 -10.49 12.82
N ARG A 159 -15.91 -11.35 12.00
CA ARG A 159 -15.78 -12.80 12.09
C ARG A 159 -14.55 -13.24 11.32
N ALA A 160 -13.74 -14.10 11.93
CA ALA A 160 -12.58 -14.66 11.28
C ALA A 160 -13.00 -15.59 10.14
N PHE A 161 -12.25 -15.58 9.05
CA PHE A 161 -12.49 -16.52 7.95
C PHE A 161 -11.89 -17.89 8.25
N SER A 162 -12.57 -18.95 7.80
CA SER A 162 -12.03 -20.31 7.85
C SER A 162 -10.85 -20.44 6.89
N GLU A 163 -9.79 -21.13 7.33
CA GLU A 163 -8.62 -21.41 6.50
C GLU A 163 -8.61 -22.88 6.07
N ALA A 164 -8.61 -23.12 4.76
CA ALA A 164 -8.81 -24.45 4.18
C ALA A 164 -7.67 -25.46 4.42
N ARG A 165 -6.59 -25.08 5.13
CA ARG A 165 -5.46 -25.93 5.56
C ARG A 165 -4.89 -25.34 6.84
N PRO A 166 -4.15 -26.10 7.67
CA PRO A 166 -3.34 -25.49 8.72
C PRO A 166 -2.32 -24.59 8.03
N ALA A 167 -2.66 -23.31 7.86
CA ALA A 167 -1.75 -22.30 7.40
C ALA A 167 -0.58 -22.34 8.38
N ARG A 168 0.64 -22.55 7.86
CA ARG A 168 1.82 -22.62 8.70
C ARG A 168 1.79 -21.41 9.66
N PRO A 169 1.99 -21.62 10.97
CA PRO A 169 2.00 -20.52 11.92
C PRO A 169 3.00 -19.49 11.44
N TYR A 170 2.49 -18.32 11.05
CA TYR A 170 3.31 -17.22 10.58
C TYR A 170 3.79 -16.47 11.83
N ILE A 171 5.07 -16.11 11.88
CA ILE A 171 5.73 -15.50 13.05
C ILE A 171 5.02 -14.21 13.51
N LEU A 172 4.28 -13.54 12.62
CA LEU A 172 3.50 -12.33 12.94
C LEU A 172 2.01 -12.60 13.27
N SER A 173 1.62 -13.87 13.47
CA SER A 173 0.28 -14.25 13.91
C SER A 173 0.25 -14.44 15.42
N MET A 174 0.12 -13.34 16.17
CA MET A 174 0.01 -13.41 17.65
C MET A 174 -1.35 -13.90 18.15
N ARG A 175 -2.32 -14.13 17.25
CA ARG A 175 -3.67 -14.60 17.62
C ARG A 175 -3.78 -16.11 17.33
N PRO A 176 -4.37 -16.90 18.25
CA PRO A 176 -4.63 -18.31 17.99
C PRO A 176 -5.49 -18.47 16.73
N PRO A 177 -5.29 -19.54 15.95
CA PRO A 177 -6.12 -19.81 14.78
C PRO A 177 -7.59 -19.91 15.20
N PRO A 178 -8.53 -19.38 14.39
CA PRO A 178 -9.95 -19.52 14.67
C PRO A 178 -10.34 -21.00 14.74
N GLU A 179 -11.37 -21.32 15.52
CA GLU A 179 -11.80 -22.70 15.68
C GLU A 179 -12.30 -23.28 14.32
N PRO A 180 -12.06 -24.56 14.03
CA PRO A 180 -12.50 -25.18 12.78
C PRO A 180 -14.03 -25.07 12.62
N GLY A 181 -14.48 -24.28 11.63
CA GLY A 181 -15.92 -24.12 11.29
C GLY A 181 -16.41 -22.67 11.19
N GLU A 182 -15.59 -21.67 11.52
CA GLU A 182 -16.00 -20.27 11.46
C GLU A 182 -15.88 -19.66 10.05
N ASN A 183 -17.04 -19.31 9.46
CA ASN A 183 -17.26 -18.43 8.31
C ASN A 183 -16.44 -18.73 7.02
N PRO A 184 -16.97 -19.56 6.09
CA PRO A 184 -16.36 -19.71 4.77
C PRO A 184 -16.47 -18.39 3.99
N PRO A 185 -15.43 -18.01 3.21
CA PRO A 185 -15.45 -16.77 2.44
C PRO A 185 -16.53 -16.80 1.37
N THR A 186 -17.38 -15.78 1.33
CA THR A 186 -18.47 -15.66 0.35
C THR A 186 -18.04 -14.78 -0.83
N ILE A 187 -18.72 -14.90 -1.98
CA ILE A 187 -18.47 -14.06 -3.16
C ILE A 187 -18.63 -12.57 -2.81
N SER A 188 -19.60 -12.22 -1.95
CA SER A 188 -19.80 -10.84 -1.48
C SER A 188 -18.59 -10.29 -0.73
N ASP A 189 -17.89 -11.11 0.07
CA ASP A 189 -16.70 -10.67 0.80
C ASP A 189 -15.56 -10.31 -0.16
N TRP A 190 -15.39 -11.12 -1.21
CA TRP A 190 -14.40 -10.87 -2.26
C TRP A 190 -14.69 -9.59 -3.03
N VAL A 191 -15.94 -9.42 -3.48
CA VAL A 191 -16.38 -8.23 -4.21
C VAL A 191 -16.22 -6.98 -3.35
N LEU A 192 -16.58 -7.05 -2.06
CA LEU A 192 -16.42 -5.93 -1.14
C LEU A 192 -14.94 -5.59 -0.90
N SER A 193 -14.10 -6.60 -0.62
CA SER A 193 -12.66 -6.41 -0.41
C SER A 193 -11.98 -5.76 -1.61
N PHE A 194 -12.17 -6.32 -2.80
CA PHE A 194 -11.58 -5.77 -4.03
C PHE A 194 -12.20 -4.44 -4.42
N GLY A 195 -13.52 -4.28 -4.27
CA GLY A 195 -14.21 -3.02 -4.56
C GLY A 195 -13.67 -1.87 -3.73
N VAL A 196 -13.43 -2.09 -2.44
CA VAL A 196 -12.83 -1.09 -1.53
C VAL A 196 -11.39 -0.77 -1.93
N ALA A 197 -10.57 -1.79 -2.20
CA ALA A 197 -9.18 -1.59 -2.59
C ALA A 197 -9.04 -0.84 -3.93
N ILE A 198 -9.79 -1.26 -4.95
CA ILE A 198 -9.78 -0.64 -6.29
C ILE A 198 -10.29 0.80 -6.23
N SER A 199 -11.42 1.03 -5.55
CA SER A 199 -11.98 2.39 -5.42
C SER A 199 -11.01 3.33 -4.70
N GLY A 200 -10.43 2.90 -3.58
CA GLY A 200 -9.40 3.66 -2.87
C GLY A 200 -8.21 3.97 -3.77
N LEU A 201 -7.67 2.96 -4.46
CA LEU A 201 -6.53 3.10 -5.36
C LEU A 201 -6.80 4.09 -6.51
N VAL A 202 -7.94 3.95 -7.21
CA VAL A 202 -8.32 4.83 -8.33
C VAL A 202 -8.50 6.27 -7.85
N LEU A 203 -9.19 6.48 -6.73
CA LEU A 203 -9.39 7.82 -6.16
C LEU A 203 -8.06 8.47 -5.74
N GLY A 204 -7.16 7.68 -5.13
CA GLY A 204 -5.85 8.16 -4.69
C GLY A 204 -4.96 8.56 -5.86
N ILE A 205 -4.91 7.73 -6.92
CA ILE A 205 -4.18 8.05 -8.15
C ILE A 205 -4.75 9.31 -8.81
N TRP A 206 -6.07 9.35 -8.99
CA TRP A 206 -6.72 10.48 -9.65
C TRP A 206 -6.43 11.80 -8.92
N LEU A 207 -6.62 11.83 -7.59
CA LEU A 207 -6.33 13.00 -6.79
C LEU A 207 -4.84 13.37 -6.83
N GLY A 208 -3.93 12.39 -6.78
CA GLY A 208 -2.49 12.63 -6.83
C GLY A 208 -2.03 13.26 -8.14
N VAL A 209 -2.58 12.80 -9.27
CA VAL A 209 -2.32 13.39 -10.59
C VAL A 209 -2.82 14.83 -10.65
N VAL A 210 -4.09 15.05 -10.28
CA VAL A 210 -4.70 16.40 -10.30
C VAL A 210 -3.96 17.35 -9.37
N TRP A 211 -3.61 16.91 -8.17
CA TRP A 211 -2.92 17.74 -7.19
C TRP A 211 -1.51 18.11 -7.67
N PHE A 212 -0.71 17.14 -8.12
CA PHE A 212 0.63 17.44 -8.62
C PHE A 212 0.59 18.40 -9.80
N ALA A 213 -0.31 18.17 -10.77
CA ALA A 213 -0.48 19.04 -11.94
C ALA A 213 -0.95 20.47 -11.61
N SER A 214 -1.51 20.70 -10.42
CA SER A 214 -1.91 22.04 -9.97
C SER A 214 -0.77 22.85 -9.35
N VAL A 215 0.36 22.20 -9.02
CA VAL A 215 1.51 22.80 -8.30
C VAL A 215 2.81 22.75 -9.11
N ALA A 216 2.93 21.79 -10.04
CA ALA A 216 4.06 21.64 -10.96
C ALA A 216 3.93 22.56 -12.17
#